data_AF-A0A9X2EH07-F1
#
_entry.id   AF-A0A9X2EH07-F1
#
_cell.length_a   1.000
_cell.length_b   1.000
_cell.length_c   1.000
_cell.angle_alpha   90.00
_cell.angle_beta   90.00
_cell.angle_gamma   90.00
#
_symmetry.space_group_name_H-M   'P 1'
#
loop_
_entity.id
_entity.type
_entity.pdbx_description
1 polymer ?
#
loop_
_entity_poly.entity_id
_entity_poly.type
_entity_poly.pdbx_seq_one_letter_code
_entity_poly.pdbx_strand_id
1 'polypeptide(L)'
;MYAPTVDYINIVTTADTQVQPYTSGIRAASNAENIVLEDICPINLSGHLSVSVDPTVAALVLNALDPGASHPVPCAPAQAPPGV
;
A
#
# COMPACT_ATOMS: atom_id res chain seq x y z
N MET A 1 -19.11 1.18 -3.47
CA MET A 1 -19.18 -0.02 -4.31
C MET A 1 -18.09 0.12 -5.35
N TYR A 2 -17.34 -0.95 -5.65
CA TYR A 2 -16.38 -0.94 -6.76
C TYR A 2 -17.10 -1.12 -8.10
N ALA A 3 -16.61 -0.46 -9.14
CA ALA A 3 -17.11 -0.65 -10.49
C ALA A 3 -16.70 -2.05 -11.00
N PRO A 4 -17.53 -2.73 -11.79
CA PRO A 4 -17.26 -4.11 -12.22
C PRO A 4 -16.16 -4.25 -13.27
N THR A 5 -15.77 -3.16 -13.95
CA THR A 5 -14.79 -3.16 -15.05
C THR A 5 -13.48 -2.47 -14.69
N VAL A 6 -13.26 -2.17 -13.42
CA VAL A 6 -12.05 -1.50 -12.92
C VAL A 6 -11.39 -2.45 -11.94
N ASP A 7 -10.08 -2.64 -12.08
CA ASP A 7 -9.28 -3.36 -11.10
C ASP A 7 -8.81 -2.39 -10.02
N TYR A 8 -8.93 -2.82 -8.76
CA TYR A 8 -8.59 -2.00 -7.59
C TYR A 8 -7.41 -2.59 -6.85
N ILE A 9 -6.56 -1.72 -6.31
CA ILE A 9 -5.53 -2.09 -5.36
C ILE A 9 -5.66 -1.16 -4.15
N ASN A 10 -5.70 -1.75 -2.95
CA ASN A 10 -5.61 -1.02 -1.70
C ASN A 10 -4.29 -1.38 -1.04
N ILE A 11 -3.48 -0.37 -0.73
CA ILE A 11 -2.22 -0.53 0.00
C ILE A 11 -2.40 0.18 1.34
N VAL A 12 -2.33 -0.57 2.43
CA VAL A 12 -2.54 -0.07 3.80
C VAL A 12 -1.31 -0.38 4.66
N THR A 13 -1.19 0.30 5.79
CA THR A 13 -0.08 0.12 6.74
C THR A 13 -0.61 -0.05 8.15
N THR A 14 -0.03 -0.99 8.89
CA THR A 14 -0.28 -1.17 10.33
C THR A 14 0.18 0.02 11.17
N ALA A 15 1.06 0.88 10.62
CA ALA A 15 1.54 2.11 11.24
C ALA A 15 0.63 3.33 11.00
N ASP A 16 -0.50 3.17 10.30
CA ASP A 16 -1.47 4.25 10.13
C ASP A 16 -2.07 4.63 11.49
N THR A 17 -1.98 5.91 11.87
CA THR A 17 -2.57 6.42 13.12
C THR A 17 -3.77 7.33 12.90
N GLN A 18 -4.09 7.65 11.64
CA GLN A 18 -5.19 8.54 11.27
C GLN A 18 -6.46 7.75 10.91
N VAL A 19 -6.30 6.59 10.26
CA VAL A 19 -7.39 5.66 9.95
C VAL A 19 -7.25 4.41 10.80
N GLN A 20 -8.17 4.22 11.75
CA GLN A 20 -8.16 3.12 12.70
C GLN A 20 -9.50 2.36 12.77
N PRO A 21 -9.49 1.01 12.71
CA PRO A 21 -8.33 0.16 12.44
C PRO A 21 -7.80 0.39 11.01
N TYR A 22 -6.51 0.16 10.75
CA TYR A 22 -5.91 0.36 9.41
C TYR A 22 -6.64 -0.43 8.30
N THR A 23 -7.26 -1.56 8.67
CA THR A 23 -8.11 -2.39 7.80
C THR A 23 -9.36 -1.66 7.32
N SER A 24 -9.69 -0.48 7.83
CA SER A 24 -10.77 0.36 7.31
C SER A 24 -10.48 0.86 5.88
N GLY A 25 -9.21 0.87 5.46
CA GLY A 25 -8.80 1.12 4.07
C GLY A 25 -8.98 -0.08 3.13
N ILE A 26 -9.32 -1.26 3.66
CA ILE A 26 -9.49 -2.49 2.89
C ILE A 26 -10.95 -2.65 2.47
N ARG A 27 -11.16 -3.13 1.24
CA ARG A 27 -12.45 -3.62 0.78
C ARG A 27 -12.27 -4.91 0.00
N ALA A 28 -12.82 -5.99 0.54
CA ALA A 28 -12.85 -7.27 -0.14
C ALA A 28 -13.76 -7.20 -1.37
N ALA A 29 -13.21 -7.60 -2.53
CA ALA A 29 -13.94 -7.78 -3.78
C ALA A 29 -13.14 -8.74 -4.68
N SER A 30 -13.80 -9.34 -5.67
CA SER A 30 -13.13 -10.23 -6.63
C SER A 30 -12.18 -9.50 -7.58
N ASN A 31 -12.38 -8.19 -7.77
CA ASN A 31 -11.55 -7.29 -8.59
C ASN A 31 -10.73 -6.32 -7.74
N ALA A 32 -10.38 -6.71 -6.51
CA ALA A 32 -9.57 -5.90 -5.62
C ALA A 32 -8.46 -6.70 -4.96
N GLU A 33 -7.23 -6.20 -5.07
CA GLU A 33 -6.08 -6.68 -4.30
C GLU A 33 -5.90 -5.81 -3.05
N ASN A 34 -5.60 -6.43 -1.92
CA ASN A 34 -5.39 -5.72 -0.65
C ASN A 34 -4.02 -6.11 -0.10
N ILE A 35 -3.14 -5.11 0.04
CA ILE A 35 -1.77 -5.28 0.47
C ILE A 35 -1.59 -4.56 1.80
N VAL A 36 -1.02 -5.25 2.79
CA VAL A 36 -0.46 -4.63 3.99
C VAL A 36 1.02 -4.39 3.73
N LEU A 37 1.48 -3.14 3.85
CA LEU A 37 2.86 -2.76 3.53
C LEU A 37 3.88 -3.60 4.31
N GLU A 38 3.58 -3.91 5.57
CA GLU A 38 4.48 -4.70 6.41
C GLU A 38 4.51 -6.20 6.05
N ASP A 39 3.58 -6.72 5.25
CA ASP A 39 3.67 -8.07 4.67
C ASP A 39 4.73 -8.12 3.54
N ILE A 40 4.97 -6.97 2.88
CA ILE A 40 5.97 -6.82 1.81
C ILE A 40 7.33 -6.43 2.38
N CYS A 41 7.35 -5.47 3.30
CA CYS A 41 8.56 -4.99 3.96
C CYS A 41 8.29 -4.78 5.46
N PRO A 42 8.57 -5.77 6.32
CA PRO A 42 8.21 -5.73 7.75
C PRO A 42 8.82 -4.58 8.57
N ILE A 43 9.84 -3.91 8.03
CA ILE A 43 10.53 -2.78 8.68
C ILE A 43 10.06 -1.41 8.17
N ASN A 44 9.20 -1.37 7.15
CA ASN A 44 8.68 -0.11 6.61
C ASN A 44 7.42 0.30 7.37
N LEU A 45 7.57 1.22 8.31
CA LEU A 45 6.47 1.73 9.15
C LEU A 45 5.98 3.11 8.66
N SER A 46 5.81 3.25 7.34
CA SER A 46 5.28 4.49 6.75
C SER A 46 3.87 4.73 7.27
N GLY A 47 3.62 5.90 7.86
CA GLY A 47 2.32 6.32 8.36
C GLY A 47 1.37 6.81 7.27
N HIS A 48 0.26 7.42 7.68
CA HIS A 48 -0.85 7.77 6.80
C HIS A 48 -0.47 8.71 5.65
N LEU A 49 0.37 9.71 5.91
CA LEU A 49 0.82 10.67 4.90
C LEU A 49 2.08 10.16 4.20
N SER A 50 3.01 9.54 4.94
CA SER A 50 4.28 9.09 4.36
C SER A 50 4.13 7.89 3.43
N VAL A 51 3.08 7.06 3.57
CA VAL A 51 2.78 5.96 2.63
C VAL A 51 2.64 6.46 1.18
N SER A 52 2.16 7.70 0.98
CA SER A 52 1.94 8.28 -0.36
C SER A 52 3.23 8.65 -1.11
N VAL A 53 4.35 8.77 -0.39
CA VAL A 53 5.67 9.12 -0.94
C VAL A 53 6.72 8.03 -0.71
N ASP A 54 6.29 6.86 -0.23
CA ASP A 54 7.17 5.74 0.07
C ASP A 54 7.62 5.01 -1.23
N PRO A 55 8.92 4.74 -1.44
CA PRO A 55 9.42 4.06 -2.64
C PRO A 55 8.93 2.61 -2.80
N THR A 56 8.68 1.90 -1.69
CA THR A 56 8.11 0.53 -1.72
C THR A 56 6.70 0.59 -2.27
N VAL A 57 5.88 1.51 -1.75
CA VAL A 57 4.50 1.73 -2.19
C VAL A 57 4.46 2.20 -3.63
N ALA A 58 5.33 3.11 -4.04
CA ALA A 58 5.42 3.56 -5.42
C ALA A 58 5.71 2.41 -6.40
N ALA A 59 6.62 1.49 -6.04
CA ALA A 59 6.91 0.31 -6.86
C ALA A 59 5.71 -0.65 -6.94
N LEU A 60 4.96 -0.84 -5.85
CA LEU A 60 3.72 -1.64 -5.85
C LEU A 60 2.65 -1.02 -6.75
N VAL A 61 2.47 0.30 -6.69
CA VAL A 61 1.55 1.04 -7.57
C VAL A 61 1.96 0.90 -9.04
N LEU A 62 3.25 1.03 -9.35
CA LEU A 62 3.75 0.87 -10.72
C LEU A 62 3.52 -0.55 -11.26
N ASN A 63 3.78 -1.58 -10.45
CA ASN A 63 3.49 -2.97 -10.83
C ASN A 63 2.00 -3.23 -11.08
N ALA A 64 1.10 -2.52 -10.38
CA ALA A 64 -0.34 -2.60 -10.62
C ALA A 64 -0.78 -1.86 -11.91
N LEU A 65 -0.13 -0.73 -12.23
CA LEU A 65 -0.46 0.08 -13.41
C LEU A 65 0.16 -0.43 -14.71
N ASP A 66 1.33 -1.06 -14.64
CA ASP A 66 2.05 -1.62 -15.78
C ASP A 66 2.49 -3.07 -15.52
N PRO A 67 1.55 -4.04 -15.53
CA PRO A 67 1.85 -5.44 -15.24
C PRO A 67 2.78 -6.12 -16.26
N GLY A 68 3.04 -5.48 -17.41
CA GLY A 68 4.01 -5.94 -18.40
C GLY A 68 5.46 -5.59 -18.03
N ALA A 69 5.66 -4.61 -17.14
CA ALA A 69 6.95 -4.22 -16.61
C ALA A 69 7.13 -4.74 -15.18
N SER A 70 8.30 -5.32 -14.88
CA SER A 70 8.63 -5.71 -13.51
C SER A 70 9.44 -4.59 -12.85
N HIS A 71 8.79 -3.83 -11.97
CA HIS A 71 9.46 -2.85 -11.12
C HIS A 71 9.94 -3.55 -9.83
N PRO A 72 11.24 -3.55 -9.53
CA PRO A 72 11.75 -4.06 -8.27
C PRO A 72 11.11 -3.33 -7.09
N VAL A 73 10.62 -4.07 -6.10
CA VAL A 73 10.03 -3.51 -4.88
C VAL A 73 11.14 -3.39 -3.83
N PRO A 74 11.66 -2.18 -3.54
CA PRO A 74 12.69 -2.01 -2.52
C PRO A 74 12.10 -2.28 -1.13
N CYS A 75 12.93 -2.72 -0.18
CA CYS A 75 12.54 -2.79 1.22
C CYS A 75 13.52 -1.99 2.07
N ALA A 76 13.03 -0.91 2.68
CA ALA A 76 13.77 -0.03 3.56
C ALA A 76 12.84 0.53 4.64
N PRO A 77 13.37 1.00 5.78
CA PRO A 77 12.58 1.73 6.76
C PRO A 77 11.95 3.00 6.17
N ALA A 78 10.82 3.42 6.75
CA ALA A 78 10.18 4.67 6.40
C ALA A 78 11.14 5.85 6.57
N GLN A 79 11.09 6.80 5.63
CA GLN A 79 11.90 8.02 5.68
C GLN A 79 11.36 9.03 6.70
N ALA A 80 10.08 8.92 7.04
CA ALA A 80 9.39 9.75 8.03
C ALA A 80 9.22 9.00 9.36
N PRO A 81 9.01 9.72 10.48
CA PRO A 81 8.64 9.09 11.75
C PRO A 81 7.35 8.25 11.62
N PRO A 82 7.19 7.18 12.42
CA PRO A 82 5.98 6.37 12.40
C PRO A 82 4.72 7.19 12.67
N GLY A 83 3.64 6.87 11.95
CA GLY A 83 2.33 7.51 12.11
C GLY A 83 2.14 8.82 11.36
N VAL A 84 3.20 9.40 10.77
CA VAL A 84 3.12 10.56 9.87
C VAL A 84 2.61 10.13 8.52
#